data_AF-A0AAD6G6N2-F1
#
_entry.id   AF-A0AAD6G6N2-F1
#
_cell.length_a   1.000
_cell.length_b   1.000
_cell.length_c   1.000
_cell.angle_alpha   90.00
_cell.angle_beta   90.00
_cell.angle_gamma   90.00
#
_symmetry.space_group_name_H-M   'P 1'
#
loop_
_entity.id
_entity.type
_entity.pdbx_description
1 polymer ?
#
loop_
_entity_poly.entity_id
_entity_poly.type
_entity_poly.pdbx_seq_one_letter_code
_entity_poly.pdbx_strand_id
1 'polypeptide(L)'
;MICLKYTNMAIAGLREALCDPKKATKPETVTTAMALCMNDVCNGNMKIWRTHLRGVLRILMALLEHQRVSLKVMNDPFIQCLVKWFKTMDILAALSGVHGECIHNPGNGPLNSLSDHTTWHVDEISGYSLELIPILAEVSNLASQIRLRVAGETGNDYAPSLEMMIQAEELESKLLQLLDRPVCDETLSRGGSIALELQSTHLSFVHSALLHLHRRVQLHPKDHIKVRTDIKNILGALSLIEPHSPMNILILWPIFSGGCETEESEERNTILARMGNMQKLGMGNFTRAREVLRKYWVSGSQLPWDIYLARLGLELVLF
;
A
#
# COMPACT_ATOMS: atom_id res chain seq x y z
N MET A 1 -10.71 -10.93 -25.85
CA MET A 1 -10.75 -9.81 -26.82
C MET A 1 -11.63 -8.62 -26.38
N ILE A 2 -12.62 -8.81 -25.50
CA ILE A 2 -13.55 -7.74 -25.05
C ILE A 2 -12.92 -6.77 -24.03
N CYS A 3 -12.03 -7.22 -23.15
CA CYS A 3 -11.38 -6.36 -22.14
C CYS A 3 -10.58 -5.20 -22.76
N LEU A 4 -9.82 -5.45 -23.83
CA LEU A 4 -9.06 -4.42 -24.55
C LEU A 4 -9.95 -3.36 -25.22
N LYS A 5 -11.20 -3.69 -25.57
CA LYS A 5 -12.12 -2.75 -26.21
C LYS A 5 -12.45 -1.59 -25.26
N TYR A 6 -12.84 -1.90 -24.02
CA TYR A 6 -13.23 -0.88 -23.05
C TYR A 6 -12.03 -0.06 -22.56
N THR A 7 -10.86 -0.69 -22.36
CA THR A 7 -9.63 0.03 -22.03
C THR A 7 -9.26 1.02 -23.14
N ASN A 8 -9.30 0.62 -24.40
CA ASN A 8 -9.00 1.50 -25.53
C ASN A 8 -10.01 2.66 -25.65
N MET A 9 -11.31 2.38 -25.43
CA MET A 9 -12.35 3.42 -25.40
C MET A 9 -12.11 4.42 -24.25
N ALA A 10 -11.78 3.93 -23.05
CA ALA A 10 -11.47 4.78 -21.90
C ALA A 10 -10.22 5.65 -22.14
N ILE A 11 -9.16 5.10 -22.76
CA ILE A 11 -7.98 5.88 -23.14
C ILE A 11 -8.33 6.96 -24.17
N ALA A 12 -9.12 6.63 -25.19
CA ALA A 12 -9.55 7.59 -26.20
C ALA A 12 -10.40 8.72 -25.58
N GLY A 13 -11.37 8.37 -24.74
CA GLY A 13 -12.21 9.34 -24.03
C GLY A 13 -11.41 10.21 -23.05
N LEU A 14 -10.45 9.62 -22.32
CA LEU A 14 -9.56 10.38 -21.45
C LEU A 14 -8.71 11.38 -22.25
N ARG A 15 -8.16 10.98 -23.39
CA ARG A 15 -7.41 11.90 -24.27
C ARG A 15 -8.28 13.07 -24.74
N GLU A 16 -9.50 12.79 -25.19
CA GLU A 16 -10.44 13.83 -25.62
C GLU A 16 -10.78 14.79 -24.45
N ALA A 17 -11.04 14.25 -23.26
CA ALA A 17 -11.35 15.05 -22.08
C ALA A 17 -10.17 15.93 -21.66
N LEU A 18 -8.93 15.46 -21.79
CA LEU A 18 -7.73 16.22 -21.46
C LEU A 18 -7.43 17.36 -22.45
N CYS A 19 -7.99 17.33 -23.66
CA CYS A 19 -7.88 18.43 -24.63
C CYS A 19 -8.77 19.65 -24.31
N ASP A 20 -9.76 19.49 -23.43
CA ASP A 20 -10.66 20.57 -23.00
C ASP A 20 -10.41 20.90 -21.52
N PRO A 21 -9.88 22.08 -21.18
CA PRO A 21 -9.59 22.47 -19.79
C PRO A 21 -10.78 22.32 -18.84
N LYS A 22 -12.04 22.48 -19.32
CA LYS A 22 -13.24 22.33 -18.49
C LYS A 22 -13.61 20.87 -18.23
N LYS A 23 -13.19 19.95 -19.11
CA LYS A 23 -13.38 18.50 -18.93
C LYS A 23 -12.18 17.89 -18.18
N ALA A 24 -10.98 18.40 -18.39
CA ALA A 24 -9.76 17.93 -17.74
C ALA A 24 -9.84 18.02 -16.20
N THR A 25 -10.50 19.06 -15.69
CA THR A 25 -10.65 19.36 -14.26
C THR A 25 -11.94 18.77 -13.66
N LYS A 26 -12.49 17.72 -14.25
CA LYS A 26 -13.67 17.02 -13.72
C LYS A 26 -13.28 15.80 -12.87
N PRO A 27 -13.99 15.53 -11.77
CA PRO A 27 -13.76 14.33 -10.94
C PRO A 27 -13.83 13.02 -11.74
N GLU A 28 -14.73 12.94 -12.73
CA GLU A 28 -14.90 11.77 -13.60
C GLU A 28 -13.66 11.52 -14.49
N THR A 29 -12.99 12.60 -14.91
CA THR A 29 -11.73 12.50 -15.68
C THR A 29 -10.61 11.95 -14.82
N VAL A 30 -10.48 12.44 -13.57
CA VAL A 30 -9.53 11.90 -12.59
C VAL A 30 -9.84 10.44 -12.29
N THR A 31 -11.10 10.09 -12.09
CA THR A 31 -11.56 8.72 -11.85
C THR A 31 -11.15 7.78 -12.99
N THR A 32 -11.38 8.22 -14.24
CA THR A 32 -11.00 7.45 -15.43
C THR A 32 -9.48 7.25 -15.49
N ALA A 33 -8.70 8.30 -15.22
CA ALA A 33 -7.24 8.21 -15.19
C ALA A 33 -6.74 7.28 -14.06
N MET A 34 -7.35 7.35 -12.88
CA MET A 34 -7.04 6.48 -11.74
C MET A 34 -7.34 5.01 -12.05
N ALA A 35 -8.52 4.72 -12.60
CA ALA A 35 -8.94 3.38 -12.99
C ALA A 35 -8.02 2.77 -14.07
N LEU A 36 -7.61 3.57 -15.06
CA LEU A 36 -6.63 3.14 -16.07
C LEU A 36 -5.25 2.86 -15.46
N CYS A 37 -4.80 3.70 -14.53
CA CYS A 37 -3.55 3.49 -13.80
C CYS A 37 -3.59 2.22 -12.94
N MET A 38 -4.70 1.98 -12.22
CA MET A 38 -4.91 0.75 -11.45
C MET A 38 -4.98 -0.47 -12.37
N ASN A 39 -5.60 -0.35 -13.56
CA ASN A 39 -5.60 -1.42 -14.54
C ASN A 39 -4.18 -1.79 -15.00
N ASP A 40 -3.24 -0.85 -15.13
CA ASP A 40 -1.83 -1.18 -15.40
C ASP A 40 -1.19 -1.97 -14.26
N VAL A 41 -1.46 -1.59 -13.01
CA VAL A 41 -1.00 -2.30 -11.81
C VAL A 41 -1.55 -3.72 -11.79
N CYS A 42 -2.86 -3.89 -11.95
CA CYS A 42 -3.52 -5.18 -11.99
C CYS A 42 -3.03 -6.05 -13.15
N ASN A 43 -2.67 -5.47 -14.30
CA ASN A 43 -2.09 -6.21 -15.43
C ASN A 43 -0.57 -6.42 -15.31
N GLY A 44 0.08 -5.91 -14.26
CA GLY A 44 1.51 -6.07 -14.03
C GLY A 44 2.40 -5.25 -14.97
N ASN A 45 1.89 -4.17 -15.56
CA ASN A 45 2.65 -3.25 -16.39
C ASN A 45 3.44 -2.25 -15.52
N MET A 46 4.51 -2.77 -14.91
CA MET A 46 5.31 -2.08 -13.91
C MET A 46 6.21 -0.96 -14.49
N LYS A 47 6.43 -0.92 -15.81
CA LYS A 47 7.31 0.08 -16.42
C LYS A 47 6.67 1.47 -16.56
N ILE A 48 5.35 1.52 -16.73
CA ILE A 48 4.65 2.76 -17.13
C ILE A 48 3.71 3.26 -16.04
N TRP A 49 3.20 2.39 -15.17
CA TRP A 49 2.22 2.76 -14.14
C TRP A 49 2.68 3.94 -13.26
N ARG A 50 3.95 4.03 -12.85
CA ARG A 50 4.44 5.16 -12.01
C ARG A 50 4.39 6.49 -12.76
N THR A 51 4.61 6.46 -14.08
CA THR A 51 4.39 7.61 -14.96
C THR A 51 2.91 7.96 -15.04
N HIS A 52 2.03 6.96 -15.15
CA HIS A 52 0.57 7.19 -15.14
C HIS A 52 0.10 7.74 -13.79
N LEU A 53 0.59 7.22 -12.66
CA LEU A 53 0.26 7.70 -11.31
C LEU A 53 0.70 9.16 -11.13
N ARG A 54 1.87 9.55 -11.65
CA ARG A 54 2.28 10.95 -11.70
C ARG A 54 1.37 11.81 -12.58
N GLY A 55 0.89 11.26 -13.70
CA GLY A 55 -0.13 11.90 -14.54
C GLY A 55 -1.43 12.13 -13.77
N VAL A 56 -1.91 11.10 -13.06
CA VAL A 56 -3.10 11.18 -12.20
C VAL A 56 -2.94 12.26 -11.13
N LEU A 57 -1.79 12.32 -10.44
CA LEU A 57 -1.51 13.38 -9.46
C LEU A 57 -1.68 14.78 -10.08
N ARG A 58 -1.16 15.00 -11.29
CA ARG A 58 -1.28 16.30 -11.98
C ARG A 58 -2.73 16.66 -12.30
N ILE A 59 -3.52 15.70 -12.79
CA ILE A 59 -4.94 15.94 -13.12
C ILE A 59 -5.74 16.18 -11.82
N LEU A 60 -5.45 15.40 -10.76
CA LEU A 60 -6.06 15.58 -9.44
C LEU A 60 -5.73 16.97 -8.85
N MET A 61 -4.47 17.41 -8.93
CA MET A 61 -4.09 18.76 -8.50
C MET A 61 -4.81 19.84 -9.31
N ALA A 62 -4.90 19.70 -10.64
CA ALA A 62 -5.60 20.65 -11.50
C ALA A 62 -7.11 20.74 -11.17
N LEU A 63 -7.75 19.61 -10.86
CA LEU A 63 -9.13 19.55 -10.36
C LEU A 63 -9.28 20.37 -9.08
N LEU A 64 -8.39 20.17 -8.11
CA LEU A 64 -8.43 20.85 -6.81
C LEU A 64 -8.16 22.36 -6.92
N GLU A 65 -7.22 22.76 -7.77
CA GLU A 65 -6.93 24.17 -8.08
C GLU A 65 -8.11 24.85 -8.77
N HIS A 66 -8.71 24.19 -9.77
CA HIS A 66 -9.85 24.73 -10.52
C HIS A 66 -11.09 24.96 -9.65
N GLN A 67 -11.33 24.07 -8.67
CA GLN A 67 -12.45 24.23 -7.75
C GLN A 67 -12.20 25.26 -6.63
N ARG A 68 -11.07 26.00 -6.68
CA ARG A 68 -10.69 27.12 -5.80
C ARG A 68 -10.92 26.83 -4.31
N VAL A 69 -10.18 25.88 -3.71
CA VAL A 69 -10.09 25.61 -2.25
C VAL A 69 -11.31 26.10 -1.46
N SER A 70 -12.49 25.69 -1.92
CA SER A 70 -13.75 26.09 -1.31
C SER A 70 -13.99 25.05 -0.24
N LEU A 71 -14.39 25.46 0.97
CA LEU A 71 -14.75 24.54 2.06
C LEU A 71 -15.75 23.47 1.60
N LYS A 72 -16.56 23.76 0.58
CA LYS A 72 -17.52 22.83 -0.03
C LYS A 72 -16.85 21.68 -0.81
N VAL A 73 -15.67 21.91 -1.38
CA VAL A 73 -14.89 20.93 -2.16
C VAL A 73 -14.10 20.01 -1.23
N MET A 74 -13.57 20.57 -0.13
CA MET A 74 -12.89 19.77 0.90
C MET A 74 -13.84 18.75 1.53
N ASN A 75 -15.15 19.04 1.55
CA ASN A 75 -16.17 18.17 2.11
C ASN A 75 -16.92 17.34 1.05
N ASP A 76 -16.50 17.35 -0.22
CA ASP A 76 -17.12 16.52 -1.26
C ASP A 76 -16.69 15.04 -1.09
N PRO A 77 -17.62 14.12 -0.79
CA PRO A 77 -17.27 12.72 -0.52
C PRO A 77 -16.62 12.01 -1.71
N PHE A 78 -16.96 12.41 -2.95
CA PHE A 78 -16.40 11.81 -4.15
C PHE A 78 -14.96 12.26 -4.37
N ILE A 79 -14.68 13.56 -4.17
CA ILE A 79 -13.30 14.09 -4.20
C ILE A 79 -12.45 13.45 -3.10
N GLN A 80 -12.97 13.35 -1.88
CA GLN A 80 -12.25 12.70 -0.78
C GLN A 80 -11.92 11.24 -1.10
N CYS A 81 -12.86 10.49 -1.69
CA CYS A 81 -12.62 9.13 -2.15
C CYS A 81 -11.48 9.06 -3.16
N LEU A 82 -11.41 9.99 -4.12
CA LEU A 82 -10.32 10.04 -5.11
C LEU A 82 -8.96 10.37 -4.49
N VAL A 83 -8.93 11.30 -3.53
CA VAL A 83 -7.70 11.65 -2.80
C VAL A 83 -7.22 10.46 -1.96
N LYS A 84 -8.12 9.81 -1.22
CA LYS A 84 -7.80 8.60 -0.42
C LYS A 84 -7.27 7.48 -1.31
N TRP A 85 -7.96 7.18 -2.41
CA TRP A 85 -7.51 6.16 -3.36
C TRP A 85 -6.13 6.48 -3.95
N PHE A 86 -5.88 7.72 -4.36
CA PHE A 86 -4.55 8.14 -4.82
C PHE A 86 -3.48 7.89 -3.76
N LYS A 87 -3.72 8.36 -2.53
CA LYS A 87 -2.74 8.23 -1.43
C LYS A 87 -2.44 6.77 -1.12
N THR A 88 -3.45 5.90 -1.11
CA THR A 88 -3.28 4.45 -0.92
C THR A 88 -2.42 3.83 -2.01
N MET A 89 -2.67 4.18 -3.28
CA MET A 89 -1.82 3.71 -4.39
C MET A 89 -0.38 4.21 -4.25
N ASP A 90 -0.18 5.47 -3.88
CA ASP A 90 1.14 6.09 -3.78
C ASP A 90 1.97 5.59 -2.59
N ILE A 91 1.34 5.29 -1.45
CA ILE A 91 2.06 4.73 -0.31
C ILE A 91 2.44 3.26 -0.53
N LEU A 92 1.53 2.45 -1.10
CA LEU A 92 1.82 1.05 -1.40
C LEU A 92 2.87 0.92 -2.52
N ALA A 93 2.92 1.89 -3.43
CA ALA A 93 4.01 2.05 -4.39
C ALA A 93 5.37 2.19 -3.70
N ALA A 94 5.47 3.09 -2.72
CA ALA A 94 6.70 3.36 -1.98
C ALA A 94 7.19 2.12 -1.21
N LEU A 95 6.26 1.45 -0.51
CA LEU A 95 6.54 0.27 0.33
C LEU A 95 6.96 -0.99 -0.45
N SER A 96 6.65 -1.04 -1.75
CA SER A 96 6.97 -2.18 -2.62
C SER A 96 8.45 -2.24 -3.05
N GLY A 97 9.28 -1.28 -2.60
CA GLY A 97 10.74 -1.48 -2.44
C GLY A 97 11.64 -1.08 -3.61
N VAL A 98 11.13 -0.84 -4.82
CA VAL A 98 11.99 -0.51 -5.98
C VAL A 98 12.32 0.98 -6.04
N HIS A 99 11.36 1.84 -5.71
CA HIS A 99 11.55 3.29 -5.72
C HIS A 99 11.70 3.88 -4.32
N GLY A 100 11.15 3.22 -3.28
CA GLY A 100 11.30 3.60 -1.87
C GLY A 100 10.65 4.93 -1.45
N GLU A 101 10.01 5.65 -2.38
CA GLU A 101 9.49 7.00 -2.16
C GLU A 101 8.14 7.22 -2.83
N CYS A 102 7.24 7.88 -2.09
CA CYS A 102 5.95 8.37 -2.58
C CYS A 102 6.18 9.45 -3.66
N ILE A 103 5.25 9.57 -4.62
CA ILE A 103 5.25 10.66 -5.61
C ILE A 103 4.81 11.97 -4.95
N HIS A 104 3.81 11.90 -4.07
CA HIS A 104 3.33 13.00 -3.24
C HIS A 104 4.03 12.97 -1.87
N ASN A 105 4.28 14.13 -1.26
CA ASN A 105 4.83 14.21 0.10
C ASN A 105 3.71 14.00 1.13
N PRO A 106 3.65 12.86 1.84
CA PRO A 106 2.54 12.53 2.73
C PRO A 106 2.58 13.27 4.07
N GLY A 107 3.68 13.95 4.42
CA GLY A 107 3.77 14.79 5.62
C GLY A 107 3.33 16.25 5.38
N ASN A 108 3.83 16.89 4.31
CA ASN A 108 3.63 18.33 4.09
C ASN A 108 3.12 18.68 2.67
N GLY A 109 2.56 17.72 1.94
CA GLY A 109 2.13 17.94 0.55
C GLY A 109 0.71 18.54 0.42
N PRO A 110 0.37 19.07 -0.76
CA PRO A 110 -0.89 19.81 -1.00
C PRO A 110 -2.16 18.96 -0.80
N LEU A 111 -2.09 17.64 -0.95
CA LEU A 111 -3.22 16.74 -0.70
C LEU A 111 -3.50 16.49 0.80
N ASN A 112 -2.65 16.95 1.73
CA ASN A 112 -2.82 16.68 3.16
C ASN A 112 -3.90 17.52 3.83
N SER A 113 -4.20 18.70 3.29
CA SER A 113 -5.32 19.52 3.79
C SER A 113 -6.69 19.00 3.38
N LEU A 114 -6.74 18.00 2.48
CA LEU A 114 -7.97 17.54 1.81
C LEU A 114 -8.46 16.17 2.28
N SER A 115 -7.56 15.33 2.78
CA SER A 115 -7.96 14.18 3.56
C SER A 115 -7.92 14.59 5.01
N ASP A 116 -9.05 14.49 5.69
CA ASP A 116 -9.07 14.74 7.12
C ASP A 116 -8.29 13.61 7.84
N HIS A 117 -6.99 13.83 8.06
CA HIS A 117 -6.17 12.95 8.88
C HIS A 117 -6.69 12.89 10.34
N THR A 118 -7.70 13.69 10.69
CA THR A 118 -8.37 13.67 11.98
C THR A 118 -9.54 12.68 12.05
N THR A 119 -9.86 11.95 10.97
CA THR A 119 -10.73 10.78 11.10
C THR A 119 -10.00 9.72 11.90
N TRP A 120 -10.29 9.68 13.20
CA TRP A 120 -9.70 8.79 14.20
C TRP A 120 -10.11 7.32 14.04
N HIS A 121 -10.76 6.97 12.92
CA HIS A 121 -11.31 5.65 12.60
C HIS A 121 -10.63 5.03 11.37
N VAL A 122 -10.88 3.74 11.14
CA VAL A 122 -10.42 3.00 9.97
C VAL A 122 -11.17 3.47 8.72
N ASP A 123 -10.44 3.80 7.65
CA ASP A 123 -11.02 4.25 6.39
C ASP A 123 -11.47 3.07 5.51
N GLU A 124 -12.70 3.09 5.01
CA GLU A 124 -13.26 2.00 4.19
C GLU A 124 -12.60 1.87 2.79
N ILE A 125 -12.03 2.96 2.27
CA ILE A 125 -11.39 2.96 0.94
C ILE A 125 -10.00 2.35 1.01
N SER A 126 -9.27 2.68 2.07
CA SER A 126 -7.86 2.29 2.25
C SER A 126 -7.70 0.98 3.04
N GLY A 127 -8.67 0.67 3.90
CA GLY A 127 -8.61 -0.48 4.82
C GLY A 127 -7.83 -0.22 6.11
N TYR A 128 -7.38 1.01 6.34
CA TYR A 128 -6.61 1.42 7.51
C TYR A 128 -6.87 2.90 7.86
N SER A 129 -6.58 3.34 9.09
CA SER A 129 -6.65 4.77 9.46
C SER A 129 -5.65 5.59 8.64
N LEU A 130 -6.08 6.74 8.10
CA LEU A 130 -5.21 7.60 7.28
C LEU A 130 -4.01 8.17 8.05
N GLU A 131 -4.05 8.16 9.39
CA GLU A 131 -2.90 8.47 10.27
C GLU A 131 -1.71 7.54 10.03
N LEU A 132 -1.94 6.35 9.48
CA LEU A 132 -0.89 5.38 9.14
C LEU A 132 -0.05 5.81 7.93
N ILE A 133 -0.60 6.61 7.00
CA ILE A 133 0.06 7.02 5.75
C ILE A 133 1.38 7.77 5.99
N PRO A 134 1.42 8.87 6.77
CA PRO A 134 2.67 9.58 7.01
C PRO A 134 3.71 8.69 7.70
N ILE A 135 3.28 7.84 8.64
CA ILE A 135 4.16 6.90 9.35
C ILE A 135 4.78 5.89 8.38
N LEU A 136 3.96 5.26 7.51
CA LEU A 136 4.45 4.33 6.49
C LEU A 136 5.46 4.98 5.55
N ALA A 137 5.29 6.25 5.24
CA ALA A 137 6.20 6.96 4.35
C ALA A 137 7.55 7.23 5.02
N GLU A 138 7.55 7.58 6.31
CA GLU A 138 8.78 7.70 7.10
C GLU A 138 9.49 6.34 7.21
N VAL A 139 8.76 5.24 7.47
CA VAL A 139 9.31 3.87 7.47
C VAL A 139 9.92 3.52 6.10
N SER A 140 9.21 3.81 5.00
CA SER A 140 9.69 3.58 3.64
C SER A 140 10.97 4.36 3.34
N ASN A 141 11.04 5.62 3.77
CA ASN A 141 12.22 6.47 3.59
C ASN A 141 13.43 5.90 4.34
N LEU A 142 13.27 5.55 5.63
CA LEU A 142 14.34 4.93 6.41
C LEU A 142 14.82 3.61 5.78
N ALA A 143 13.89 2.74 5.38
CA ALA A 143 14.23 1.49 4.71
C ALA A 143 14.96 1.72 3.37
N SER A 144 14.57 2.74 2.61
CA SER A 144 15.23 3.14 1.36
C SER A 144 16.67 3.60 1.59
N GLN A 145 16.91 4.41 2.64
CA GLN A 145 18.25 4.85 3.01
C GLN A 145 19.16 3.69 3.41
N ILE A 146 18.63 2.70 4.14
CA ILE A 146 19.37 1.47 4.44
C ILE A 146 19.69 0.70 3.17
N ARG A 147 18.69 0.48 2.31
CA ARG A 147 18.87 -0.26 1.04
C ARG A 147 19.96 0.35 0.16
N LEU A 148 19.97 1.68 0.01
CA LEU A 148 20.97 2.38 -0.79
C LEU A 148 22.39 2.24 -0.22
N ARG A 149 22.53 2.26 1.11
CA ARG A 149 23.83 2.06 1.76
C ARG A 149 24.33 0.62 1.59
N VAL A 150 23.45 -0.37 1.80
CA VAL A 150 23.76 -1.79 1.56
C VAL A 150 24.11 -2.08 0.10
N ALA A 151 23.54 -1.35 -0.85
CA ALA A 151 23.87 -1.49 -2.27
C ALA A 151 25.20 -0.83 -2.67
N GLY A 152 25.61 0.22 -1.94
CA GLY A 152 26.84 0.98 -2.19
C GLY A 152 28.10 0.40 -1.52
N GLU A 153 27.94 -0.36 -0.43
CA GLU A 153 29.06 -0.94 0.33
C GLU A 153 29.31 -2.40 -0.06
N THR A 154 30.56 -2.76 -0.36
CA THR A 154 31.00 -4.15 -0.64
C THR A 154 31.23 -4.97 0.63
N GLY A 155 30.59 -4.64 1.76
CA GLY A 155 30.87 -5.20 3.08
C GLY A 155 29.62 -5.57 3.86
N ASN A 156 29.72 -6.63 4.67
CA ASN A 156 28.63 -7.28 5.39
C ASN A 156 28.33 -6.66 6.78
N ASP A 157 28.80 -5.44 7.06
CA ASP A 157 28.93 -4.90 8.42
C ASP A 157 28.26 -3.52 8.59
N TYR A 158 27.19 -3.27 7.82
CA TYR A 158 26.43 -2.03 7.93
C TYR A 158 25.52 -2.04 9.17
N ALA A 159 25.62 -1.00 9.99
CA ALA A 159 24.74 -0.75 11.13
C ALA A 159 23.95 0.57 10.95
N PRO A 160 22.66 0.63 11.32
CA PRO A 160 21.90 1.87 11.33
C PRO A 160 22.53 2.90 12.28
N SER A 161 22.44 4.19 11.94
CA SER A 161 22.95 5.25 12.84
C SER A 161 22.08 5.37 14.10
N LEU A 162 22.64 5.92 15.18
CA LEU A 162 21.89 6.18 16.41
C LEU A 162 20.64 7.04 16.16
N GLU A 163 20.75 8.07 15.32
CA GLU A 163 19.63 8.94 14.93
C GLU A 163 18.52 8.16 14.23
N MET A 164 18.86 7.24 13.33
CA MET A 164 17.87 6.38 12.66
C MET A 164 17.20 5.42 13.64
N MET A 165 17.94 4.90 14.62
CA MET A 165 17.37 4.02 15.65
C MET A 165 16.40 4.78 16.56
N ILE A 166 16.73 6.01 16.98
CA ILE A 166 15.82 6.88 17.73
C ILE A 166 14.54 7.15 16.92
N GLN A 167 14.68 7.51 15.65
CA GLN A 167 13.52 7.71 14.76
C GLN A 167 12.70 6.43 14.60
N ALA A 168 13.34 5.26 14.53
CA ALA A 168 12.65 3.97 14.46
C ALA A 168 11.84 3.71 15.74
N GLU A 169 12.39 3.95 16.92
CA GLU A 169 11.68 3.78 18.20
C GLU A 169 10.47 4.73 18.33
N GLU A 170 10.61 5.96 17.84
CA GLU A 170 9.49 6.92 17.77
C GLU A 170 8.38 6.43 16.82
N LEU A 171 8.75 5.91 15.65
CA LEU A 171 7.80 5.34 14.69
C LEU A 171 7.11 4.10 15.24
N GLU A 172 7.84 3.21 15.92
CA GLU A 172 7.29 2.04 16.60
C GLU A 172 6.22 2.47 17.62
N SER A 173 6.53 3.49 18.44
CA SER A 173 5.59 4.04 19.42
C SER A 173 4.33 4.63 18.76
N LYS A 174 4.48 5.38 17.66
CA LYS A 174 3.33 5.90 16.88
C LYS A 174 2.48 4.78 16.30
N LEU A 175 3.08 3.72 15.76
CA LEU A 175 2.37 2.56 15.21
C LEU A 175 1.54 1.84 16.28
N LEU A 176 2.12 1.63 17.47
CA LEU A 176 1.43 0.98 18.58
C LEU A 176 0.20 1.77 19.05
N GLN A 177 0.24 3.10 18.98
CA GLN A 177 -0.93 3.96 19.28
C GLN A 177 -2.06 3.83 18.26
N LEU A 178 -1.81 3.23 17.08
CA LEU A 178 -2.82 3.01 16.06
C LEU A 178 -3.52 1.64 16.17
N LEU A 179 -3.15 0.77 17.12
CA LEU A 179 -3.76 -0.56 17.21
C LEU A 179 -5.27 -0.51 17.52
N ASP A 180 -5.69 0.44 18.36
CA ASP A 180 -7.06 0.52 18.86
C ASP A 180 -7.98 1.44 18.03
N ARG A 181 -7.63 1.72 16.77
CA ARG A 181 -8.48 2.56 15.90
C ARG A 181 -9.82 1.86 15.66
N PRO A 182 -10.96 2.51 15.95
CA PRO A 182 -12.26 1.91 15.71
C PRO A 182 -12.68 2.09 14.26
N VAL A 183 -13.79 1.44 13.90
CA VAL A 183 -14.55 1.74 12.69
C VAL A 183 -15.63 2.78 12.99
N CYS A 184 -16.11 3.52 11.99
CA CYS A 184 -17.15 4.52 12.21
C CYS A 184 -18.53 3.89 12.47
N ASP A 185 -19.43 4.67 13.08
CA ASP A 185 -20.78 4.23 13.46
C ASP A 185 -21.59 3.77 12.24
N GLU A 186 -21.39 4.39 11.08
CA GLU A 186 -22.04 3.97 9.83
C GLU A 186 -21.62 2.55 9.43
N THR A 187 -20.33 2.22 9.50
CA THR A 187 -19.84 0.85 9.23
C THR A 187 -20.38 -0.14 10.26
N LEU A 188 -20.40 0.23 11.54
CA LEU A 188 -20.96 -0.60 12.61
C LEU A 188 -22.44 -0.92 12.37
N SER A 189 -23.21 0.08 11.94
CA SER A 189 -24.63 -0.07 11.63
C SER A 189 -24.91 -1.02 10.45
N ARG A 190 -23.95 -1.18 9.53
CA ARG A 190 -24.03 -2.11 8.39
C ARG A 190 -23.78 -3.56 8.78
N GLY A 191 -23.19 -3.81 9.96
CA GLY A 191 -23.07 -5.13 10.56
C GLY A 191 -21.72 -5.39 11.24
N GLY A 192 -21.77 -6.04 12.41
CA GLY A 192 -20.58 -6.33 13.22
C GLY A 192 -19.50 -7.17 12.50
N SER A 193 -19.90 -8.05 11.57
CA SER A 193 -18.94 -8.80 10.76
C SER A 193 -18.13 -7.89 9.82
N ILE A 194 -18.78 -6.93 9.15
CA ILE A 194 -18.10 -6.01 8.23
C ILE A 194 -17.14 -5.11 9.00
N ALA A 195 -17.59 -4.61 10.16
CA ALA A 195 -16.76 -3.84 11.08
C ALA A 195 -15.52 -4.62 11.54
N LEU A 196 -15.69 -5.88 11.94
CA LEU A 196 -14.59 -6.75 12.36
C LEU A 196 -13.58 -6.98 11.23
N GLU A 197 -14.05 -7.27 10.01
CA GLU A 197 -13.15 -7.50 8.87
C GLU A 197 -12.37 -6.23 8.48
N LEU A 198 -13.02 -5.06 8.53
CA LEU A 198 -12.37 -3.79 8.26
C LEU A 198 -11.32 -3.45 9.33
N GLN A 199 -11.65 -3.64 10.61
CA GLN A 199 -10.69 -3.48 11.70
C GLN A 199 -9.52 -4.47 11.58
N SER A 200 -9.80 -5.70 11.17
CA SER A 200 -8.78 -6.74 10.93
C SER A 200 -7.86 -6.37 9.77
N THR A 201 -8.40 -5.74 8.72
CA THR A 201 -7.59 -5.17 7.63
C THR A 201 -6.63 -4.13 8.20
N HIS A 202 -7.12 -3.17 9.00
CA HIS A 202 -6.29 -2.14 9.62
C HIS A 202 -5.17 -2.71 10.50
N LEU A 203 -5.50 -3.66 11.37
CA LEU A 203 -4.50 -4.34 12.23
C LEU A 203 -3.41 -5.02 11.38
N SER A 204 -3.78 -5.68 10.28
CA SER A 204 -2.81 -6.32 9.39
C SER A 204 -1.83 -5.30 8.78
N PHE A 205 -2.30 -4.08 8.47
CA PHE A 205 -1.45 -2.99 7.98
C PHE A 205 -0.53 -2.44 9.07
N VAL A 206 -1.03 -2.20 10.28
CA VAL A 206 -0.20 -1.72 11.41
C VAL A 206 0.91 -2.72 11.75
N HIS A 207 0.59 -4.00 11.87
CA HIS A 207 1.60 -5.04 12.14
C HIS A 207 2.56 -5.26 10.97
N SER A 208 2.12 -5.03 9.73
CA SER A 208 3.03 -5.05 8.57
C SER A 208 3.99 -3.87 8.57
N ALA A 209 3.55 -2.69 9.04
CA ALA A 209 4.43 -1.55 9.22
C ALA A 209 5.50 -1.82 10.30
N LEU A 210 5.09 -2.41 11.44
CA LEU A 210 6.02 -2.86 12.49
C LEU A 210 7.02 -3.90 11.94
N LEU A 211 6.53 -4.90 11.20
CA LEU A 211 7.38 -5.90 10.56
C LEU A 211 8.42 -5.26 9.62
N HIS A 212 7.99 -4.30 8.79
CA HIS A 212 8.89 -3.56 7.90
C HIS A 212 9.93 -2.78 8.69
N LEU A 213 9.53 -2.07 9.74
CA LEU A 213 10.44 -1.32 10.60
C LEU A 213 11.48 -2.24 11.26
N HIS A 214 11.03 -3.34 11.87
CA HIS A 214 11.89 -4.30 12.56
C HIS A 214 12.87 -5.00 11.61
N ARG A 215 12.42 -5.40 10.41
CA ARG A 215 13.26 -6.14 9.45
C ARG A 215 14.16 -5.27 8.58
N ARG A 216 13.71 -4.07 8.23
CA ARG A 216 14.35 -3.24 7.19
C ARG A 216 15.03 -1.99 7.72
N VAL A 217 14.64 -1.54 8.92
CA VAL A 217 15.25 -0.36 9.56
C VAL A 217 16.11 -0.81 10.73
N GLN A 218 15.55 -1.57 11.66
CA GLN A 218 16.27 -2.08 12.84
C GLN A 218 17.10 -3.34 12.54
N LEU A 219 16.95 -3.93 11.35
CA LEU A 219 17.71 -5.08 10.86
C LEU A 219 17.64 -6.34 11.74
N HIS A 220 16.56 -6.50 12.51
CA HIS A 220 16.35 -7.72 13.31
C HIS A 220 16.27 -8.96 12.42
N PRO A 221 16.82 -10.12 12.82
CA PRO A 221 16.71 -11.36 12.05
C PRO A 221 15.28 -11.93 12.08
N LYS A 222 14.97 -12.89 11.20
CA LYS A 222 13.62 -13.44 11.04
C LYS A 222 13.07 -14.15 12.28
N ASP A 223 13.96 -14.75 13.07
CA ASP A 223 13.67 -15.46 14.31
C ASP A 223 13.55 -14.53 15.53
N HIS A 224 13.86 -13.24 15.37
CA HIS A 224 13.74 -12.26 16.45
C HIS A 224 12.30 -12.19 16.99
N ILE A 225 12.16 -12.06 18.31
CA ILE A 225 10.85 -12.10 18.99
C ILE A 225 9.87 -11.06 18.45
N LYS A 226 10.32 -9.83 18.17
CA LYS A 226 9.47 -8.78 17.59
C LYS A 226 8.95 -9.18 16.21
N VAL A 227 9.84 -9.67 15.33
CA VAL A 227 9.50 -10.10 13.97
C VAL A 227 8.50 -11.25 13.98
N ARG A 228 8.75 -12.27 14.80
CA ARG A 228 7.83 -13.42 14.93
C ARG A 228 6.47 -12.99 15.50
N THR A 229 6.45 -12.00 16.39
CA THR A 229 5.22 -11.42 16.95
C THR A 229 4.44 -10.68 15.87
N ASP A 230 5.09 -9.85 15.05
CA ASP A 230 4.41 -9.14 13.95
C ASP A 230 3.80 -10.12 12.94
N ILE A 231 4.54 -11.15 12.54
CA ILE A 231 4.04 -12.18 11.61
C ILE A 231 2.80 -12.88 12.19
N LYS A 232 2.85 -13.29 13.46
CA LYS A 232 1.71 -13.92 14.14
C LYS A 232 0.51 -12.97 14.19
N ASN A 233 0.73 -11.70 14.48
CA ASN A 233 -0.35 -10.71 14.57
C ASN A 233 -0.95 -10.38 13.19
N ILE A 234 -0.12 -10.31 12.13
CA ILE A 234 -0.61 -10.19 10.75
C ILE A 234 -1.50 -11.39 10.43
N LEU A 235 -1.02 -12.62 10.63
CA LEU A 235 -1.79 -13.83 10.31
C LEU A 235 -3.05 -13.96 11.17
N GLY A 236 -2.98 -13.58 12.44
CA GLY A 236 -4.11 -13.50 13.35
C GLY A 236 -5.20 -12.56 12.83
N ALA A 237 -4.82 -11.34 12.46
CA ALA A 237 -5.75 -10.37 11.86
C ALA A 237 -6.35 -10.90 10.54
N LEU A 238 -5.53 -11.46 9.65
CA LEU A 238 -6.01 -12.03 8.38
C LEU A 238 -6.94 -13.24 8.56
N SER A 239 -6.83 -13.96 9.68
CA SER A 239 -7.70 -15.10 10.00
C SER A 239 -9.14 -14.67 10.33
N LEU A 240 -9.33 -13.43 10.78
CA LEU A 240 -10.63 -12.84 11.10
C LEU A 240 -11.37 -12.28 9.87
N ILE A 241 -10.73 -12.29 8.70
CA ILE A 241 -11.34 -11.90 7.43
C ILE A 241 -11.86 -13.16 6.73
N GLU A 242 -13.14 -13.19 6.36
CA GLU A 242 -13.72 -14.36 5.71
C GLU A 242 -12.96 -14.73 4.42
N PRO A 243 -12.75 -16.02 4.11
CA PRO A 243 -11.97 -16.49 2.97
C PRO A 243 -12.35 -15.91 1.61
N HIS A 244 -13.61 -15.50 1.45
CA HIS A 244 -14.19 -14.96 0.21
C HIS A 244 -14.70 -13.52 0.38
N SER A 245 -14.38 -12.84 1.48
CA SER A 245 -14.76 -11.45 1.72
C SER A 245 -14.17 -10.52 0.64
N PRO A 246 -14.87 -9.44 0.25
CA PRO A 246 -14.29 -8.41 -0.60
C PRO A 246 -13.08 -7.71 0.04
N MET A 247 -12.91 -7.76 1.37
CA MET A 247 -11.74 -7.19 2.06
C MET A 247 -10.43 -7.85 1.65
N ASN A 248 -10.48 -9.04 1.05
CA ASN A 248 -9.31 -9.68 0.43
C ASN A 248 -8.64 -8.79 -0.64
N ILE A 249 -9.35 -7.79 -1.19
CA ILE A 249 -8.79 -6.81 -2.14
C ILE A 249 -7.74 -5.91 -1.47
N LEU A 250 -7.87 -5.62 -0.18
CA LEU A 250 -7.08 -4.60 0.52
C LEU A 250 -5.79 -5.17 1.15
N ILE A 251 -5.70 -6.48 1.35
CA ILE A 251 -4.68 -7.11 2.20
C ILE A 251 -3.46 -7.67 1.45
N LEU A 252 -3.25 -7.30 0.18
CA LEU A 252 -2.13 -7.85 -0.61
C LEU A 252 -0.77 -7.53 -0.01
N TRP A 253 -0.53 -6.28 0.36
CA TRP A 253 0.74 -5.90 0.98
C TRP A 253 0.97 -6.57 2.33
N PRO A 254 0.01 -6.60 3.27
CA PRO A 254 0.17 -7.30 4.53
C PRO A 254 0.50 -8.78 4.40
N ILE A 255 -0.28 -9.52 3.59
CA ILE A 255 -0.08 -10.97 3.46
C ILE A 255 1.24 -11.31 2.76
N PHE A 256 1.64 -10.51 1.76
CA PHE A 256 2.92 -10.69 1.09
C PHE A 256 4.09 -10.40 2.03
N SER A 257 4.00 -9.32 2.82
CA SER A 257 5.03 -8.93 3.79
C SER A 257 5.23 -10.00 4.86
N GLY A 258 4.15 -10.48 5.50
CA GLY A 258 4.22 -11.59 6.45
C GLY A 258 4.74 -12.88 5.82
N GLY A 259 4.36 -13.14 4.57
CA GLY A 259 4.84 -14.28 3.80
C GLY A 259 6.35 -14.29 3.57
N CYS A 260 6.93 -13.15 3.20
CA CYS A 260 8.38 -13.06 2.96
C CYS A 260 9.21 -13.34 4.22
N GLU A 261 8.70 -12.99 5.40
CA GLU A 261 9.46 -13.06 6.64
C GLU A 261 9.19 -14.34 7.46
N THR A 262 8.28 -15.21 7.02
CA THR A 262 8.05 -16.52 7.65
C THR A 262 8.91 -17.65 7.07
N GLU A 263 9.38 -18.51 7.97
CA GLU A 263 10.04 -19.78 7.65
C GLU A 263 9.19 -21.00 8.03
N GLU A 264 8.05 -20.79 8.70
CA GLU A 264 7.18 -21.86 9.19
C GLU A 264 6.30 -22.43 8.06
N SER A 265 6.32 -23.75 7.90
CA SER A 265 5.61 -24.42 6.80
C SER A 265 4.08 -24.25 6.90
N GLU A 266 3.54 -24.27 8.12
CA GLU A 266 2.10 -24.09 8.36
C GLU A 266 1.65 -22.66 8.01
N GLU A 267 2.42 -21.65 8.39
CA GLU A 267 2.16 -20.24 8.06
C GLU A 267 2.20 -20.05 6.54
N ARG A 268 3.20 -20.61 5.86
CA ARG A 268 3.31 -20.57 4.39
C ARG A 268 2.10 -21.20 3.69
N ASN A 269 1.59 -22.32 4.21
CA ASN A 269 0.40 -22.98 3.67
C ASN A 269 -0.85 -22.10 3.81
N THR A 270 -1.04 -21.50 4.99
CA THR A 270 -2.15 -20.56 5.25
C THR A 270 -2.10 -19.36 4.31
N ILE A 271 -0.91 -18.76 4.15
CA ILE A 271 -0.68 -17.64 3.23
C ILE A 271 -1.00 -18.04 1.78
N LEU A 272 -0.48 -19.17 1.30
CA LEU A 272 -0.73 -19.61 -0.07
C LEU A 272 -2.19 -19.96 -0.33
N ALA A 273 -2.90 -20.51 0.66
CA ALA A 273 -4.33 -20.78 0.54
C ALA A 273 -5.11 -19.49 0.37
N ARG A 274 -4.87 -18.50 1.24
CA ARG A 274 -5.50 -17.17 1.21
C ARG A 274 -5.17 -16.42 -0.09
N MET A 275 -3.91 -16.34 -0.49
CA MET A 275 -3.51 -15.74 -1.78
C MET A 275 -4.12 -16.49 -2.98
N GLY A 276 -4.40 -17.80 -2.84
CA GLY A 276 -5.13 -18.57 -3.83
C GLY A 276 -6.60 -18.13 -3.98
N ASN A 277 -7.26 -17.74 -2.89
CA ASN A 277 -8.60 -17.12 -2.97
C ASN A 277 -8.54 -15.72 -3.58
N MET A 278 -7.54 -14.92 -3.20
CA MET A 278 -7.31 -13.60 -3.81
C MET A 278 -7.14 -13.71 -5.34
N GLN A 279 -6.33 -14.66 -5.83
CA GLN A 279 -6.15 -14.88 -7.26
C GLN A 279 -7.45 -15.13 -8.03
N LYS A 280 -8.47 -15.73 -7.41
CA LYS A 280 -9.78 -15.97 -8.05
C LYS A 280 -10.54 -14.68 -8.36
N LEU A 281 -10.16 -13.55 -7.76
CA LEU A 281 -10.69 -12.22 -8.09
C LEU A 281 -10.23 -11.73 -9.48
N GLY A 282 -9.31 -12.44 -10.14
CA GLY A 282 -8.94 -12.19 -11.53
C GLY A 282 -7.97 -11.03 -11.74
N MET A 283 -7.41 -10.47 -10.66
CA MET A 283 -6.41 -9.40 -10.75
C MET A 283 -4.98 -9.98 -10.86
N GLY A 284 -4.22 -9.53 -11.85
CA GLY A 284 -2.90 -10.07 -12.18
C GLY A 284 -1.80 -9.73 -11.16
N ASN A 285 -1.91 -8.61 -10.43
CA ASN A 285 -1.06 -8.29 -9.26
C ASN A 285 -1.11 -9.41 -8.21
N PHE A 286 -2.29 -9.96 -7.91
CA PHE A 286 -2.44 -11.09 -6.98
C PHE A 286 -1.78 -12.35 -7.51
N THR A 287 -1.91 -12.58 -8.81
CA THR A 287 -1.27 -13.73 -9.47
C THR A 287 0.25 -13.65 -9.35
N ARG A 288 0.81 -12.51 -9.75
CA ARG A 288 2.25 -12.25 -9.76
C ARG A 288 2.84 -12.23 -8.35
N ALA A 289 2.17 -11.61 -7.37
CA ALA A 289 2.65 -11.58 -5.99
C ALA A 289 2.77 -12.99 -5.41
N ARG A 290 1.79 -13.88 -5.65
CA ARG A 290 1.85 -15.28 -5.18
C ARG A 290 2.99 -16.05 -5.84
N GLU A 291 3.22 -15.84 -7.14
CA GLU A 291 4.33 -16.46 -7.87
C GLU A 291 5.69 -16.00 -7.36
N VAL A 292 5.85 -14.68 -7.15
CA VAL A 292 7.09 -14.10 -6.63
C VAL A 292 7.36 -14.58 -5.22
N LEU A 293 6.35 -14.64 -4.35
CA LEU A 293 6.49 -15.15 -3.00
C LEU A 293 7.02 -16.60 -2.98
N ARG A 294 6.46 -17.47 -3.84
CA ARG A 294 6.96 -18.84 -4.01
C ARG A 294 8.42 -18.89 -4.48
N LYS A 295 8.77 -18.07 -5.49
CA LYS A 295 10.15 -17.98 -5.99
C LYS A 295 11.11 -17.55 -4.89
N TYR A 296 10.71 -16.56 -4.09
CA TYR A 296 11.51 -16.08 -2.97
C TYR A 296 11.72 -17.19 -1.93
N TRP A 297 10.69 -17.94 -1.54
CA TRP A 297 10.86 -19.08 -0.63
C TRP A 297 11.76 -20.18 -1.18
N VAL A 298 11.62 -20.54 -2.46
CA VAL A 298 12.44 -21.58 -3.10
C VAL A 298 13.91 -21.16 -3.20
N SER A 299 14.18 -19.86 -3.37
CA SER A 299 15.55 -19.36 -3.46
C SER A 299 16.37 -19.50 -2.18
N GLY A 300 15.72 -19.64 -1.01
CA GLY A 300 16.39 -19.65 0.29
C GLY A 300 17.20 -18.38 0.59
N SER A 301 16.90 -17.27 -0.11
CA SER A 301 17.64 -16.01 0.01
C SER A 301 17.55 -15.46 1.43
N GLN A 302 18.72 -15.08 1.96
CA GLN A 302 18.84 -14.39 3.26
C GLN A 302 18.71 -12.87 3.13
N LEU A 303 18.76 -12.34 1.89
CA LEU A 303 18.54 -10.92 1.63
C LEU A 303 17.09 -10.55 1.94
N PRO A 304 16.83 -9.34 2.50
CA PRO A 304 15.49 -8.77 2.52
C PRO A 304 14.82 -8.84 1.14
N TRP A 305 13.51 -9.11 1.12
CA TRP A 305 12.82 -9.45 -0.13
C TRP A 305 12.87 -8.35 -1.17
N ASP A 306 12.82 -7.07 -0.79
CA ASP A 306 12.94 -5.94 -1.70
C ASP A 306 14.31 -5.86 -2.38
N ILE A 307 15.39 -6.16 -1.63
CA ILE A 307 16.74 -6.23 -2.18
C ILE A 307 16.84 -7.41 -3.15
N TYR A 308 16.31 -8.58 -2.76
CA TYR A 308 16.27 -9.76 -3.62
C TYR A 308 15.52 -9.48 -4.93
N LEU A 309 14.33 -8.87 -4.85
CA LEU A 309 13.52 -8.55 -6.03
C LEU A 309 14.20 -7.50 -6.92
N ALA A 310 14.79 -6.46 -6.33
CA ALA A 310 15.54 -5.44 -7.06
C ALA A 310 16.71 -6.05 -7.85
N ARG A 311 17.46 -7.00 -7.25
CA ARG A 311 18.57 -7.70 -7.93
C ARG A 311 18.10 -8.53 -9.13
N LEU A 312 16.85 -9.00 -9.11
CA LEU A 312 16.24 -9.75 -10.22
C LEU A 312 15.49 -8.85 -11.23
N GLY A 313 15.47 -7.53 -11.03
CA GLY A 313 14.66 -6.62 -11.84
C GLY A 313 13.15 -6.90 -11.73
N LEU A 314 12.72 -7.52 -10.63
CA LEU A 314 11.33 -7.85 -10.38
C LEU A 314 10.66 -6.70 -9.63
N GLU A 315 9.80 -5.97 -10.33
CA GLU A 315 8.95 -4.98 -9.68
C GLU A 315 7.58 -5.59 -9.35
N LEU A 316 7.01 -5.19 -8.21
CA LEU A 316 5.65 -5.48 -7.78
C LEU A 316 5.01 -4.20 -7.28
N VAL A 317 3.72 -4.01 -7.53
CA VAL A 317 2.90 -3.11 -6.72
C VAL A 317 2.01 -4.00 -5.87
N LEU A 318 2.15 -3.90 -4.57
CA LEU A 318 1.36 -4.66 -3.60
C LEU A 318 0.08 -3.90 -3.21
N PHE A 319 -0.64 -3.40 -4.22
CA PHE A 319 -1.97 -2.81 -4.06
C PHE A 319 -3.01 -3.91 -3.97
#